data_AF-R2NJ65-F1
#
_entry.id   AF-R2NJ65-F1
#
_cell.length_a   1.000
_cell.length_b   1.000
_cell.length_c   1.000
_cell.angle_alpha   90.00
_cell.angle_beta   90.00
_cell.angle_gamma   90.00
#
_symmetry.space_group_name_H-M   'P 1'
#
loop_
_entity.id
_entity.type
_entity.pdbx_description
1 polymer ?
#
loop_
_entity_poly.entity_id
_entity_poly.type
_entity_poly.pdbx_seq_one_letter_code
_entity_poly.pdbx_strand_id
1 'polypeptide(L)'
;MSLMSINYFGYAVYNVTVEESIVNLLRFEISKMDENATTTINIDPKYNNLISFEVTVESRNPEDEYDKIVDIISETNAIIMHLGSVEESYSTGEQCYMGIQTLTPANDLNDWFCCEV
;
A
#
# COMPACT_ATOMS: atom_id res chain seq x y z
N MET A 1 -13.99 9.38 15.47
CA MET A 1 -12.73 9.82 14.82
C MET A 1 -13.09 10.80 13.71
N SER A 2 -12.26 11.85 13.53
CA SER A 2 -12.39 12.76 12.39
C SER A 2 -12.02 12.04 11.10
N LEU A 3 -12.52 12.51 9.96
CA LEU A 3 -12.01 12.12 8.65
C LEU A 3 -10.55 12.61 8.55
N MET A 4 -9.66 11.76 8.03
CA MET A 4 -8.23 12.01 7.85
C MET A 4 -7.82 11.56 6.45
N SER A 5 -6.98 12.36 5.79
CA SER A 5 -6.40 12.02 4.49
C SER A 5 -5.11 11.27 4.79
N ILE A 6 -5.02 10.03 4.35
CA ILE A 6 -3.84 9.19 4.55
C ILE A 6 -3.32 8.77 3.18
N ASN A 7 -2.02 8.96 3.00
CA ASN A 7 -1.28 8.44 1.86
C ASN A 7 -0.52 7.18 2.29
N TYR A 8 -0.84 6.06 1.65
CA TYR A 8 -0.12 4.80 1.76
C TYR A 8 0.82 4.67 0.58
N PHE A 9 2.08 4.36 0.80
CA PHE A 9 3.07 4.22 -0.26
C PHE A 9 3.96 3.03 0.00
N GLY A 10 4.49 2.46 -1.08
CA GLY A 10 5.24 1.24 -0.95
C GLY A 10 5.73 0.63 -2.24
N TYR A 11 6.30 -0.56 -2.09
CA TYR A 11 6.70 -1.40 -3.20
C TYR A 11 6.35 -2.86 -2.94
N ALA A 12 5.95 -3.58 -3.99
CA ALA A 12 5.67 -5.01 -3.93
C ALA A 12 6.53 -5.76 -4.95
N VAL A 13 7.17 -6.83 -4.47
CA VAL A 13 8.06 -7.69 -5.25
C VAL A 13 7.31 -8.97 -5.60
N TYR A 14 7.50 -9.47 -6.81
CA TYR A 14 6.90 -10.70 -7.32
C TYR A 14 7.98 -11.70 -7.74
N ASN A 15 7.64 -12.99 -7.72
CA ASN A 15 8.49 -14.07 -8.23
C ASN A 15 8.54 -14.13 -9.77
N VAL A 16 7.62 -13.43 -10.44
CA VAL A 16 7.47 -13.40 -11.89
C VAL A 16 7.49 -11.95 -12.38
N THR A 17 7.69 -11.78 -13.69
CA THR A 17 7.48 -10.49 -14.35
C THR A 17 6.06 -10.01 -14.05
N VAL A 18 5.93 -8.78 -13.57
CA VAL A 18 4.66 -8.11 -13.37
C VAL A 18 4.11 -7.72 -14.72
N GLU A 19 2.89 -8.16 -14.99
CA GLU A 19 2.12 -7.76 -16.16
C GLU A 19 1.22 -6.57 -15.83
N GLU A 20 0.88 -5.76 -16.83
CA GLU A 20 -0.06 -4.65 -16.67
C GLU A 20 -1.45 -5.14 -16.20
N SER A 21 -1.79 -6.41 -16.42
CA SER A 21 -3.00 -7.05 -15.89
C SER A 21 -3.06 -7.03 -14.36
N ILE A 22 -1.94 -7.29 -13.68
CA ILE A 22 -1.82 -7.22 -12.21
C ILE A 22 -1.99 -5.76 -11.75
N VAL A 23 -1.35 -4.82 -12.44
CA VAL A 23 -1.46 -3.39 -12.12
C VAL A 23 -2.91 -2.91 -12.25
N ASN A 24 -3.60 -3.31 -13.31
CA ASN A 24 -5.00 -2.95 -13.53
C ASN A 24 -5.94 -3.61 -12.51
N LEU A 25 -5.66 -4.85 -12.10
CA LEU A 25 -6.40 -5.50 -11.02
C LEU A 25 -6.26 -4.73 -9.71
N LEU A 26 -5.03 -4.36 -9.33
CA LEU A 26 -4.79 -3.58 -8.11
C LEU A 26 -5.51 -2.24 -8.14
N ARG A 27 -5.41 -1.48 -9.25
CA ARG A 27 -6.14 -0.21 -9.42
C ARG A 27 -7.65 -0.42 -9.27
N PHE A 28 -8.19 -1.51 -9.83
CA PHE A 28 -9.60 -1.82 -9.76
C PHE A 28 -10.05 -2.18 -8.33
N GLU A 29 -9.34 -3.07 -7.64
CA GLU A 29 -9.70 -3.46 -6.27
C GLU A 29 -9.57 -2.29 -5.29
N ILE A 30 -8.51 -1.47 -5.40
CA ILE A 30 -8.35 -0.28 -4.54
C ILE A 30 -9.47 0.74 -4.80
N SER A 31 -9.90 0.90 -6.05
CA SER A 31 -11.03 1.81 -6.37
C SER A 31 -12.36 1.40 -5.73
N LYS A 32 -12.50 0.15 -5.25
CA LYS A 32 -13.67 -0.30 -4.49
C LYS A 32 -13.60 0.04 -3.01
N MET A 33 -12.41 0.36 -2.49
CA MET A 33 -12.23 0.70 -1.07
C MET A 33 -12.84 2.07 -0.75
N ASP A 34 -12.56 3.06 -1.60
CA ASP A 34 -13.06 4.43 -1.50
C ASP A 34 -13.23 4.99 -2.92
N GLU A 35 -14.41 5.56 -3.20
CA GLU A 35 -14.74 6.17 -4.49
C GLU A 35 -13.87 7.39 -4.81
N ASN A 36 -13.27 8.01 -3.78
CA ASN A 36 -12.37 9.15 -3.89
C ASN A 36 -10.90 8.73 -3.78
N ALA A 37 -10.60 7.44 -3.67
CA ALA A 37 -9.24 6.95 -3.60
C ALA A 37 -8.45 7.40 -4.85
N THR A 38 -7.30 8.03 -4.64
CA THR A 38 -6.33 8.26 -5.72
C THR A 38 -5.26 7.19 -5.65
N THR A 39 -4.95 6.58 -6.79
CA THR A 39 -4.03 5.44 -6.84
C THR A 39 -3.07 5.60 -8.00
N THR A 40 -1.78 5.56 -7.69
CA THR A 40 -0.69 5.51 -8.66
C THR A 40 0.03 4.18 -8.46
N ILE A 41 0.15 3.37 -9.50
CA ILE A 41 0.90 2.11 -9.48
C ILE A 41 1.73 2.04 -10.74
N ASN A 42 3.03 1.81 -10.58
CA ASN A 42 3.99 1.74 -11.67
C ASN A 42 4.83 0.47 -11.55
N ILE A 43 5.09 -0.19 -12.68
CA ILE A 43 6.12 -1.23 -12.77
C ILE A 43 7.48 -0.53 -12.77
N ASP A 44 8.41 -0.97 -11.93
CA ASP A 44 9.74 -0.38 -11.88
C ASP A 44 10.45 -0.57 -13.24
N PRO A 45 11.02 0.51 -13.82
CA PRO A 45 11.60 0.45 -15.16
C PRO A 45 12.89 -0.40 -15.22
N LYS A 46 13.52 -0.66 -14.07
CA LYS A 46 14.74 -1.46 -13.95
C LYS A 46 14.43 -2.90 -13.54
N TYR A 47 13.41 -3.11 -12.70
CA TYR A 47 13.03 -4.42 -12.19
C TYR A 47 11.59 -4.75 -12.62
N ASN A 48 11.46 -5.58 -13.64
CA ASN A 48 10.16 -5.97 -14.21
C ASN A 48 9.30 -6.85 -13.28
N ASN A 49 9.81 -7.23 -12.12
CA ASN A 49 9.12 -8.00 -11.08
C ASN A 49 8.80 -7.15 -9.84
N LEU A 50 8.93 -5.83 -9.94
CA LEU A 50 8.71 -4.88 -8.86
C LEU A 50 7.68 -3.85 -9.29
N ILE A 51 6.75 -3.54 -8.40
CA ILE A 51 5.89 -2.36 -8.53
C ILE A 51 6.16 -1.38 -7.41
N SER A 52 6.02 -0.09 -7.69
CA SER A 52 5.79 0.94 -6.69
C SER A 52 4.35 1.38 -6.72
N PHE A 53 3.81 1.76 -5.56
CA PHE A 53 2.45 2.25 -5.45
C PHE A 53 2.32 3.38 -4.45
N GLU A 54 1.34 4.25 -4.70
CA GLU A 54 0.87 5.30 -3.82
C GLU A 54 -0.66 5.31 -3.86
N VAL A 55 -1.30 5.27 -2.69
CA VAL A 55 -2.74 5.20 -2.52
C VAL A 55 -3.13 6.27 -1.50
N THR A 56 -3.92 7.26 -1.89
CA THR A 56 -4.45 8.26 -0.95
C THR A 56 -5.94 8.04 -0.78
N VAL A 57 -6.40 7.93 0.47
CA VAL A 57 -7.81 7.72 0.85
C VAL A 57 -8.19 8.64 2.00
N GLU A 58 -9.48 8.95 2.11
CA GLU A 58 -10.03 9.67 3.25
C GLU A 58 -10.70 8.69 4.21
N SER A 59 -10.08 8.43 5.37
CA SER A 59 -10.60 7.45 6.33
C SER A 59 -10.72 8.02 7.75
N ARG A 60 -11.67 7.45 8.50
CA ARG A 60 -11.76 7.64 9.95
C ARG A 60 -10.96 6.60 10.73
N ASN A 61 -10.56 5.52 10.07
CA ASN A 61 -9.75 4.45 10.64
C ASN A 61 -8.62 4.08 9.66
N PRO A 62 -7.45 4.73 9.75
CA PRO A 62 -6.30 4.47 8.89
C PRO A 62 -5.79 3.01 8.97
N GLU A 63 -5.91 2.37 10.13
CA GLU A 63 -5.44 1.00 10.33
C GLU A 63 -6.27 0.01 9.50
N ASP A 64 -7.59 0.16 9.47
CA ASP A 64 -8.47 -0.70 8.65
C ASP A 64 -8.18 -0.54 7.14
N GLU A 65 -7.85 0.66 6.67
CA GLU A 65 -7.50 0.85 5.25
C GLU A 65 -6.12 0.29 4.91
N TYR A 66 -5.17 0.36 5.86
CA TYR A 66 -3.86 -0.29 5.73
C TYR A 66 -4.03 -1.79 5.48
N ASP A 67 -4.80 -2.47 6.35
CA ASP A 67 -5.01 -3.91 6.28
C ASP A 67 -5.67 -4.34 4.96
N LYS A 68 -6.67 -3.57 4.48
CA LYS A 68 -7.29 -3.83 3.16
C LYS A 68 -6.30 -3.69 2.00
N ILE A 69 -5.42 -2.68 2.01
CA ILE A 69 -4.40 -2.52 0.96
C ILE A 69 -3.45 -3.71 0.97
N VAL A 70 -3.04 -4.16 2.17
CA VAL A 70 -2.21 -5.35 2.33
C VAL A 70 -2.91 -6.57 1.74
N ASP A 71 -4.18 -6.80 2.09
CA ASP A 71 -4.95 -7.94 1.58
C ASP A 71 -5.05 -7.94 0.05
N ILE A 72 -5.39 -6.79 -0.55
CA ILE A 72 -5.51 -6.65 -2.01
C ILE A 72 -4.19 -6.97 -2.73
N ILE A 73 -3.06 -6.48 -2.22
CA ILE A 73 -1.75 -6.75 -2.83
C ILE A 73 -1.31 -8.19 -2.54
N SER A 74 -1.73 -8.78 -1.42
CA SER A 74 -1.42 -10.17 -1.09
C SER A 74 -2.11 -11.15 -2.04
N GLU A 75 -3.35 -10.87 -2.46
CA GLU A 75 -4.11 -11.67 -3.43
C GLU A 75 -3.45 -11.74 -4.82
N THR A 76 -2.54 -10.82 -5.16
CA THR A 76 -1.81 -10.85 -6.43
C THR A 76 -0.56 -11.74 -6.41
N ASN A 77 -0.30 -12.45 -5.30
CA ASN A 77 0.90 -13.28 -5.07
C ASN A 77 2.21 -12.47 -4.98
N ALA A 78 2.15 -11.27 -4.42
CA ALA A 78 3.36 -10.56 -4.01
C ALA A 78 4.13 -11.38 -2.95
N ILE A 79 5.46 -11.46 -3.10
CA ILE A 79 6.32 -12.21 -2.18
C ILE A 79 6.83 -11.36 -1.02
N ILE A 80 7.05 -10.08 -1.29
CA ILE A 80 7.52 -9.09 -0.32
C ILE A 80 6.77 -7.81 -0.61
N MET A 81 6.25 -7.16 0.42
CA MET A 81 5.65 -5.85 0.35
C MET A 81 6.30 -4.95 1.38
N HIS A 82 6.72 -3.77 0.97
CA HIS A 82 7.09 -2.70 1.88
C HIS A 82 6.03 -1.65 1.80
N LEU A 83 5.37 -1.36 2.92
CA LEU A 83 4.23 -0.47 3.00
C LEU A 83 4.43 0.50 4.15
N GLY A 84 4.36 1.79 3.86
CA GLY A 84 4.33 2.85 4.85
C GLY A 84 3.12 3.76 4.64
N SER A 85 2.89 4.64 5.61
CA SER A 85 1.84 5.64 5.52
C SER A 85 2.28 7.00 6.05
N VAL A 86 1.70 8.05 5.48
CA VAL A 86 1.80 9.44 5.93
C VAL A 86 0.38 9.95 6.15
N GLU A 87 0.11 10.41 7.37
CA GLU A 87 -1.16 11.01 7.72
C GLU A 87 -1.05 12.54 7.62
N GLU A 88 -1.99 13.19 6.93
CA GLU A 88 -2.13 14.63 6.99
C GLU A 88 -3.21 15.00 8.01
N SER A 89 -2.77 15.62 9.11
CA SER A 89 -3.70 16.13 10.13
C SER A 89 -4.49 17.31 9.56
N TYR A 90 -5.79 17.14 9.32
CA TYR A 90 -6.68 18.25 8.91
C TYR A 90 -6.70 19.41 9.92
N SER A 91 -6.30 19.17 11.17
CA SER A 91 -6.34 20.17 12.25
C SER A 91 -5.08 21.05 12.34
N THR A 92 -3.93 20.53 11.92
CA THR A 92 -2.62 21.22 12.03
C THR A 92 -1.93 21.40 10.67
N GLY A 93 -2.33 20.65 9.64
CA GLY A 93 -1.64 20.58 8.35
C GLY A 93 -0.29 19.89 8.40
N GLU A 94 0.06 19.26 9.53
CA GLU A 94 1.33 18.56 9.70
C GLU A 94 1.24 17.12 9.17
N GLN A 95 2.32 16.67 8.54
CA GLN A 95 2.48 15.30 8.06
C GLN A 95 3.08 14.42 9.16
N CYS A 96 2.35 13.36 9.53
CA CYS A 96 2.82 12.35 10.48
C CYS A 96 3.23 11.10 9.70
N TYR A 97 4.53 10.81 9.67
CA TYR A 97 5.08 9.62 9.04
C TYR A 97 4.99 8.42 10.01
N MET A 98 4.37 7.33 9.56
CA MET A 98 4.05 6.17 10.40
C MET A 98 5.01 4.98 10.22
N GLY A 99 6.17 5.19 9.57
CA GLY A 99 7.16 4.13 9.33
C GLY A 99 6.92 3.38 8.00
N ILE A 100 7.87 2.52 7.64
CA ILE A 100 7.70 1.50 6.59
C ILE A 100 7.78 0.13 7.27
N GLN A 101 6.80 -0.72 6.97
CA GLN A 101 6.79 -2.11 7.41
C GLN A 101 7.11 -3.03 6.24
N THR A 102 7.83 -4.12 6.53
CA THR A 102 8.10 -5.19 5.56
C THR A 102 7.19 -6.38 5.86
N LEU A 103 6.44 -6.81 4.86
CA LEU A 103 5.49 -7.91 4.93
C LEU A 103 5.92 -8.98 3.92
N THR A 104 5.68 -10.25 4.25
CA THR A 104 5.94 -11.38 3.36
C THR A 104 4.65 -12.16 3.13
N PRO A 105 3.76 -11.68 2.24
CA PRO A 105 2.41 -12.23 2.07
C PRO A 105 2.39 -13.70 1.64
N ALA A 106 3.45 -14.15 0.99
CA ALA A 106 3.59 -15.51 0.49
C ALA A 106 3.97 -16.56 1.56
N ASN A 107 4.17 -16.16 2.81
CA ASN A 107 4.43 -17.05 3.94
C ASN A 107 3.41 -16.74 5.05
N ASP A 108 2.80 -17.78 5.64
CA ASP A 108 1.95 -17.72 6.85
C ASP A 108 2.68 -17.16 8.11
N LEU A 109 3.88 -16.63 7.94
CA LEU A 109 4.73 -15.95 8.90
C LEU A 109 4.91 -14.51 8.42
N ASN A 110 3.88 -13.67 8.56
CA ASN A 110 4.06 -12.22 8.55
C ASN A 110 4.82 -11.84 9.85
N ASP A 111 6.12 -12.12 9.89
CA ASP A 111 6.99 -11.65 10.95
C ASP A 111 7.18 -10.14 10.76
N TRP A 112 6.52 -9.38 11.63
CA TRP A 112 6.64 -7.94 11.78
C TRP A 112 8.11 -7.50 11.86
N PHE A 113 8.67 -6.97 10.76
CA PHE A 113 9.91 -6.21 10.80
C PHE A 113 9.57 -4.72 10.78
N CYS A 114 9.34 -4.16 11.97
CA CYS A 114 9.28 -2.71 12.16
C CYS A 114 10.72 -2.19 12.24
N CYS A 115 11.19 -1.49 11.21
CA CYS A 115 12.43 -0.71 11.31
C CYS A 115 12.09 0.60 12.03
N GLU A 116 12.36 0.66 13.33
CA GLU A 116 12.48 1.94 14.04
C GLU A 116 13.63 2.74 13.41
N VAL A 117 13.33 3.96 12.94
CA VAL A 117 14.31 4.96 12.48
C VAL A 117 14.60 5.94 13.61
#